data_AF-A0A453QCQ3-F1
#
_entry.id   AF-A0A453QCQ3-F1
#
_cell.length_a   1.000
_cell.length_b   1.000
_cell.length_c   1.000
_cell.angle_alpha   90.00
_cell.angle_beta   90.00
_cell.angle_gamma   90.00
#
_symmetry.space_group_name_H-M   'P 1'
#
loop_
_entity.id
_entity.type
_entity.pdbx_description
1 polymer ?
#
loop_
_entity_poly.entity_id
_entity_poly.type
_entity_poly.pdbx_seq_one_letter_code
_entity_poly.pdbx_strand_id
1 'polypeptide(L)'
;MISVSAQAQQLQTVPCRSHQAPETCATGRGEWFMQDGMKTDPVVAVEFDTRKSYEDDLDGNHIGIDINSIKSIRQYPLSNVSIILSSGTDVWVSIRYHGTSKLFQVFLVQHSIRGRYVYQGDIYIDLSQLLQDKIYLVFTGSTGNFTQLNQIKSWNFTTIDE
;
A
#
# COMPACT_ATOMS: atom_id res chain seq x y z
N MET A 1 -5.91 -10.34 6.97
CA MET A 1 -7.00 -9.38 6.65
C MET A 1 -6.67 -8.06 7.31
N ILE A 2 -6.64 -6.95 6.57
CA ILE A 2 -6.30 -5.63 7.12
C ILE A 2 -7.59 -4.80 7.14
N SER A 3 -8.07 -4.44 8.32
CA SER A 3 -9.17 -3.49 8.47
C SER A 3 -8.57 -2.10 8.68
N VAL A 4 -8.58 -1.32 7.61
CA VAL A 4 -8.04 0.03 7.61
C VAL A 4 -9.19 1.00 7.89
N SER A 5 -9.03 1.84 8.91
CA SER A 5 -9.86 3.02 9.11
C SER A 5 -9.03 4.24 8.75
N ALA A 6 -8.56 4.27 7.51
CA ALA A 6 -7.66 5.31 7.08
C ALA A 6 -7.81 5.60 5.62
N GLN A 7 -7.63 6.87 5.37
CA GLN A 7 -7.64 7.57 4.11
C GLN A 7 -6.17 7.96 3.99
N ALA A 8 -5.47 7.46 2.96
CA ALA A 8 -4.02 7.23 2.86
C ALA A 8 -3.44 6.11 3.70
N GLN A 9 -3.08 5.02 3.02
CA GLN A 9 -2.00 4.13 3.46
C GLN A 9 -1.22 3.63 2.27
N GLN A 10 0.09 3.63 2.42
CA GLN A 10 0.95 2.78 1.63
C GLN A 10 1.22 1.55 2.49
N LEU A 11 0.81 0.37 2.02
CA LEU A 11 1.30 -0.88 2.59
C LEU A 11 2.71 -1.05 2.03
N GLN A 12 3.74 -1.00 2.87
CA GLN A 12 5.12 -1.16 2.41
C GLN A 12 5.69 -2.45 3.00
N THR A 13 6.64 -3.05 2.29
CA THR A 13 7.57 -3.99 2.90
C THR A 13 8.97 -3.38 2.98
N VAL A 14 9.60 -3.37 4.15
CA VAL A 14 10.93 -2.76 4.43
C VAL A 14 11.91 -3.85 4.87
N PRO A 15 13.14 -4.00 4.39
CA PRO A 15 14.15 -4.86 5.03
C PRO A 15 14.88 -4.12 6.19
N CYS A 16 15.18 -4.78 7.31
CA CYS A 16 16.23 -4.33 8.24
C CYS A 16 17.54 -5.06 7.93
N ARG A 17 18.66 -4.34 8.05
CA ARG A 17 19.99 -4.95 8.05
C ARG A 17 20.16 -5.86 9.27
N SER A 18 20.97 -6.90 9.15
CA SER A 18 21.23 -7.95 10.16
C SER A 18 21.76 -7.46 11.52
N HIS A 19 21.98 -6.16 11.71
CA HIS A 19 22.64 -5.58 12.88
C HIS A 19 21.88 -4.38 13.50
N GLN A 20 20.64 -4.07 13.08
CA GLN A 20 19.86 -2.95 13.64
C GLN A 20 18.70 -3.44 14.52
N ALA A 21 18.46 -2.71 15.61
CA ALA A 21 17.36 -2.98 16.52
C ALA A 21 16.00 -2.64 15.87
N PRO A 22 14.91 -3.37 16.18
CA PRO A 22 13.60 -3.19 15.55
C PRO A 22 13.08 -1.76 15.61
N GLU A 23 13.42 -1.05 16.69
CA GLU A 23 12.98 0.31 17.01
C GLU A 23 13.65 1.37 16.11
N THR A 24 14.79 1.04 15.51
CA THR A 24 15.57 1.95 14.65
C THR A 24 15.23 1.85 13.16
N CYS A 25 14.52 0.79 12.74
CA CYS A 25 14.09 0.63 11.35
C CYS A 25 12.88 1.53 11.00
N ALA A 26 12.10 1.96 12.01
CA ALA A 26 10.88 2.76 11.83
C ALA A 26 11.08 4.28 12.05
N THR A 27 12.26 4.72 12.47
CA THR A 27 12.55 6.12 12.86
C THR A 27 13.18 6.98 11.75
N GLY A 28 13.38 6.43 10.56
CA GLY A 28 13.84 7.19 9.39
C GLY A 28 12.77 8.19 8.95
N ARG A 29 13.13 9.47 8.85
CA ARG A 29 12.26 10.62 8.56
C ARG A 29 11.61 10.57 7.16
N GLY A 30 10.77 9.58 6.83
CA GLY A 30 10.10 9.54 5.52
C GLY A 30 11.05 9.60 4.31
N GLU A 31 12.33 9.28 4.50
CA GLU A 31 13.38 9.48 3.48
C GLU A 31 13.45 8.32 2.45
N TRP A 32 12.58 7.31 2.57
CA TRP A 32 12.65 6.07 1.80
C TRP A 32 12.39 6.25 0.29
N PHE A 33 11.67 7.31 -0.09
CA PHE A 33 11.44 7.70 -1.50
C PHE A 33 12.23 8.93 -1.94
N MET A 34 13.11 9.50 -1.10
CA MET A 34 13.86 10.71 -1.49
C MET A 34 14.93 10.44 -2.57
N GLN A 35 15.07 9.18 -2.97
CA GLN A 35 15.97 8.75 -4.03
C GLN A 35 15.20 7.80 -4.96
N ASP A 36 14.15 8.33 -5.58
CA ASP A 36 13.34 7.66 -6.61
C ASP A 36 14.25 6.89 -7.59
N GLY A 37 14.12 5.56 -7.62
CA GLY A 37 14.94 4.69 -8.47
C GLY A 37 16.34 4.29 -7.94
N MET A 38 16.77 4.72 -6.76
CA MET A 38 18.02 4.21 -6.13
C MET A 38 17.75 2.93 -5.34
N LYS A 39 18.40 1.83 -5.76
CA LYS A 39 18.26 0.47 -5.21
C LYS A 39 18.93 0.26 -3.85
N THR A 40 18.86 1.20 -2.91
CA THR A 40 19.51 0.98 -1.61
C THR A 40 18.71 0.01 -0.74
N ASP A 41 17.38 0.01 -0.83
CA ASP A 41 16.49 -1.00 -0.25
C ASP A 41 15.24 -1.16 -1.13
N PRO A 42 14.97 -2.35 -1.70
CA PRO A 42 13.83 -2.52 -2.59
C PRO A 42 12.50 -2.48 -1.83
N VAL A 43 11.54 -1.73 -2.37
CA VAL A 43 10.20 -1.55 -1.82
C VAL A 43 9.18 -1.94 -2.88
N VAL A 44 8.23 -2.78 -2.46
CA VAL A 44 6.96 -2.99 -3.16
C VAL A 44 5.87 -2.48 -2.24
N ALA A 45 4.96 -1.69 -2.81
CA ALA A 45 3.91 -1.06 -2.04
C ALA A 45 2.55 -1.13 -2.73
N VAL A 46 1.49 -1.12 -1.90
CA VAL A 46 0.12 -0.82 -2.35
C VAL A 46 -0.27 0.50 -1.73
N GLU A 47 -0.45 1.53 -2.55
CA GLU A 47 -0.89 2.84 -2.09
C GLU A 47 -2.41 3.00 -2.19
N PHE A 48 -2.98 3.75 -1.24
CA PHE A 48 -4.35 4.23 -1.23
C PHE A 48 -4.30 5.75 -1.25
N ASP A 49 -4.08 6.35 -2.41
CA ASP A 49 -3.79 7.77 -2.51
C ASP A 49 -5.07 8.62 -2.52
N THR A 50 -5.07 9.66 -1.70
CA THR A 50 -6.14 10.64 -1.54
C THR A 50 -5.80 11.99 -2.17
N ARG A 51 -4.69 12.08 -2.92
CA ARG A 51 -4.19 13.34 -3.45
C ARG A 51 -3.38 13.15 -4.74
N LYS A 52 -3.90 13.71 -5.83
CA LYS A 52 -3.12 13.94 -7.05
C LYS A 52 -1.90 14.82 -6.78
N SER A 53 -0.70 14.25 -6.92
CA SER A 53 0.58 14.82 -6.51
C SER A 53 1.55 15.11 -7.66
N TYR A 54 1.38 14.47 -8.83
CA TYR A 54 2.18 14.73 -10.03
C TYR A 54 1.34 14.62 -11.32
N GLU A 55 1.94 14.84 -12.50
CA GLU A 55 1.22 14.87 -13.79
C GLU A 55 0.59 13.52 -14.14
N ASP A 56 1.40 12.45 -14.10
CA ASP A 56 1.01 11.05 -14.41
C ASP A 56 0.19 10.37 -13.29
N ASP A 57 -0.08 11.08 -12.21
CA ASP A 57 -0.90 10.60 -11.11
C ASP A 57 -2.38 10.69 -11.51
N LEU A 58 -3.13 9.58 -11.41
CA LEU A 58 -4.46 9.47 -12.00
C LEU A 58 -5.44 10.51 -11.45
N ASP A 59 -5.70 10.48 -10.14
CA ASP A 59 -6.64 11.37 -9.48
C ASP A 59 -6.29 11.56 -7.98
N GLY A 60 -7.24 12.05 -7.19
CA GLY A 60 -7.07 12.17 -5.73
C GLY A 60 -7.82 11.09 -4.95
N ASN A 61 -8.09 9.95 -5.58
CA ASN A 61 -8.87 8.85 -4.99
C ASN A 61 -8.58 7.55 -5.76
N HIS A 62 -7.35 7.06 -5.68
CA HIS A 62 -6.94 5.84 -6.39
C HIS A 62 -6.24 4.84 -5.48
N ILE A 63 -6.16 3.62 -6.00
CA ILE A 63 -5.26 2.59 -5.50
C ILE A 63 -4.11 2.44 -6.49
N GLY A 64 -2.90 2.26 -5.99
CA GLY A 64 -1.70 2.08 -6.78
C GLY A 64 -0.85 0.89 -6.33
N ILE A 65 -0.01 0.37 -7.22
CA ILE A 65 1.05 -0.60 -6.93
C ILE A 65 2.39 0.03 -7.31
N ASP A 66 3.25 0.21 -6.31
CA ASP A 66 4.53 0.89 -6.42
C ASP A 66 5.68 -0.10 -6.37
N ILE A 67 6.71 0.15 -7.18
CA ILE A 67 7.97 -0.61 -7.13
C ILE A 67 9.13 0.38 -7.18
N ASN A 68 9.82 0.56 -6.06
CA ASN A 68 10.99 1.44 -5.92
C ASN A 68 10.77 2.89 -6.39
N SER A 69 9.51 3.30 -6.56
CA SER A 69 9.13 4.64 -6.99
C SER A 69 7.69 4.94 -6.58
N ILE A 70 7.40 6.21 -6.32
CA ILE A 70 6.03 6.69 -6.10
C ILE A 70 5.19 6.68 -7.39
N LYS A 71 5.83 6.51 -8.55
CA LYS A 71 5.10 6.31 -9.81
C LYS A 71 4.62 4.88 -9.89
N SER A 72 3.38 4.67 -9.47
CA SER A 72 2.72 3.36 -9.52
C SER A 72 2.77 2.73 -10.91
N ILE A 73 3.18 1.47 -10.97
CA ILE A 73 3.18 0.64 -12.20
C ILE A 73 1.76 0.22 -12.61
N ARG A 74 0.81 0.29 -11.68
CA ARG A 74 -0.61 0.06 -11.91
C ARG A 74 -1.42 0.93 -10.97
N GLN A 75 -2.38 1.66 -11.50
CA GLN A 75 -3.26 2.54 -10.74
C GLN A 75 -4.72 2.31 -11.15
N TYR A 76 -5.66 2.54 -10.24
CA TYR A 76 -7.10 2.47 -10.54
C TYR A 76 -7.91 3.53 -9.77
N PRO A 77 -8.70 4.38 -10.47
CA PRO A 77 -9.58 5.35 -9.83
C PRO A 77 -10.71 4.66 -9.05
N LEU A 78 -10.71 4.77 -7.73
CA LEU A 78 -11.67 4.07 -6.87
C LEU A 78 -13.08 4.66 -6.97
N SER A 79 -13.19 5.91 -7.44
CA SER A 79 -14.45 6.55 -7.80
C SER A 79 -15.26 5.73 -8.82
N ASN A 80 -14.60 4.98 -9.71
CA ASN A 80 -15.25 4.13 -10.71
C ASN A 80 -16.08 2.99 -10.09
N VAL A 81 -15.74 2.59 -8.86
CA VAL A 81 -16.49 1.59 -8.09
C VAL A 81 -17.17 2.19 -6.86
N SER A 82 -17.32 3.52 -6.83
CA SER A 82 -17.96 4.27 -5.74
C SER A 82 -17.27 4.12 -4.37
N ILE A 83 -15.99 3.72 -4.35
CA ILE A 83 -15.18 3.76 -3.13
C ILE A 83 -14.56 5.16 -3.04
N ILE A 84 -14.79 5.84 -1.93
CA ILE A 84 -14.24 7.17 -1.65
C ILE A 84 -13.32 7.05 -0.45
N LEU A 85 -12.03 7.08 -0.74
CA LEU A 85 -10.97 6.96 0.24
C LEU A 85 -10.95 8.12 1.22
N SER A 86 -11.59 9.27 0.96
CA SER A 86 -11.63 10.48 1.82
C SER A 86 -12.98 10.74 2.54
N SER A 87 -13.90 9.77 2.51
CA SER A 87 -15.26 9.86 3.09
C SER A 87 -15.40 9.73 4.63
N GLY A 88 -14.32 9.55 5.40
CA GLY A 88 -14.36 9.11 6.81
C GLY A 88 -14.87 7.67 7.07
N THR A 89 -15.22 6.90 6.04
CA THR A 89 -15.77 5.55 6.19
C THR A 89 -14.71 4.47 6.05
N ASP A 90 -14.77 3.45 6.91
CA ASP A 90 -13.81 2.33 6.94
C ASP A 90 -13.75 1.58 5.60
N VAL A 91 -12.51 1.25 5.20
CA VAL A 91 -12.22 0.47 4.00
C VAL A 91 -11.52 -0.82 4.43
N TRP A 92 -12.15 -1.95 4.14
CA TRP A 92 -11.59 -3.26 4.39
C TRP A 92 -10.64 -3.62 3.24
N VAL A 93 -9.41 -4.02 3.56
CA VAL A 93 -8.37 -4.32 2.59
C VAL A 93 -7.88 -5.76 2.76
N SER A 94 -7.81 -6.48 1.65
CA SER A 94 -7.15 -7.78 1.59
C SER A 94 -6.13 -7.76 0.46
N ILE A 95 -4.88 -8.01 0.81
CA ILE A 95 -3.77 -8.18 -0.13
C ILE A 95 -3.32 -9.64 -0.05
N ARG A 96 -3.17 -10.28 -1.21
CA ARG A 96 -2.75 -11.69 -1.31
C ARG A 96 -1.68 -11.83 -2.37
N TYR A 97 -0.68 -12.64 -2.09
CA TYR A 97 0.34 -13.03 -3.06
C TYR A 97 0.44 -14.55 -3.12
N HIS A 98 0.43 -15.10 -4.32
CA HIS A 98 0.62 -16.52 -4.56
C HIS A 98 2.01 -16.76 -5.17
N GLY A 99 2.91 -17.35 -4.38
CA GLY A 99 4.34 -17.46 -4.71
C GLY A 99 4.66 -18.30 -5.94
N THR A 100 3.83 -19.32 -6.22
CA THR A 100 4.00 -20.22 -7.37
C THR A 100 3.53 -19.58 -8.68
N SER A 101 2.32 -19.01 -8.68
CA SER A 101 1.75 -18.37 -9.88
C SER A 101 2.17 -16.92 -10.07
N LYS A 102 2.90 -16.35 -9.10
CA LYS A 102 3.33 -14.94 -9.08
C LYS A 102 2.16 -13.95 -9.12
N LEU A 103 0.98 -14.37 -8.65
CA LEU A 103 -0.24 -13.56 -8.71
C LEU A 103 -0.35 -12.70 -7.44
N PHE A 104 -0.26 -11.39 -7.60
CA PHE A 104 -0.49 -10.40 -6.55
C PHE A 104 -1.88 -9.81 -6.70
N GLN A 105 -2.69 -9.83 -5.65
CA GLN A 105 -4.09 -9.40 -5.69
C GLN A 105 -4.40 -8.43 -4.57
N VAL A 106 -5.23 -7.44 -4.86
CA VAL A 106 -5.75 -6.49 -3.89
C VAL A 106 -7.26 -6.40 -3.99
N PHE A 107 -7.92 -6.44 -2.84
CA PHE A 107 -9.36 -6.41 -2.71
C PHE A 107 -9.78 -5.39 -1.66
N LEU A 108 -10.67 -4.46 -2.03
CA LEU A 108 -11.20 -3.42 -1.13
C LEU A 108 -12.70 -3.57 -0.99
N VAL A 109 -13.21 -3.29 0.20
CA VAL A 109 -14.64 -3.16 0.47
C VAL A 109 -14.90 -1.91 1.30
N GLN A 110 -15.81 -1.06 0.82
CA GLN A 110 -16.35 0.05 1.60
C GLN A 110 -17.86 -0.12 1.75
N HIS A 111 -18.33 -0.08 3.00
CA HIS A 111 -19.75 -0.14 3.32
C HIS A 111 -20.32 1.27 3.45
N SER A 112 -21.50 1.52 2.92
CA SER A 112 -22.23 2.76 3.12
C SER A 112 -23.71 2.48 3.38
N ILE A 113 -24.47 3.53 3.70
CA ILE A 113 -25.94 3.45 3.77
C ILE A 113 -26.59 3.01 2.45
N ARG A 114 -25.87 3.13 1.32
CA ARG A 114 -26.33 2.74 -0.02
C ARG A 114 -25.93 1.32 -0.41
N GLY A 115 -25.19 0.61 0.44
CA GLY A 115 -24.78 -0.77 0.20
C GLY A 115 -23.28 -1.00 0.31
N ARG A 116 -22.78 -1.99 -0.43
CA ARG A 116 -21.39 -2.45 -0.40
C ARG A 116 -20.70 -2.14 -1.73
N TYR A 117 -19.60 -1.41 -1.66
CA TYR A 117 -18.74 -1.09 -2.80
C TYR A 117 -17.49 -1.96 -2.76
N VAL A 118 -17.07 -2.47 -3.93
CA VAL A 118 -16.01 -3.47 -4.02
C VAL A 118 -15.07 -3.15 -5.17
N TYR A 119 -13.76 -3.19 -4.90
CA TYR A 119 -12.71 -3.22 -5.90
C TYR A 119 -11.94 -4.54 -5.83
N GLN A 120 -11.59 -5.08 -6.99
CA GLN A 120 -10.67 -6.21 -7.11
C GLN A 120 -9.69 -5.91 -8.24
N GLY A 121 -8.39 -5.91 -7.91
CA GLY A 121 -7.30 -5.78 -8.87
C GLY A 121 -6.27 -6.88 -8.66
N ASP A 122 -5.53 -7.19 -9.72
CA ASP A 122 -4.45 -8.17 -9.69
C ASP A 122 -3.29 -7.75 -10.59
N ILE A 123 -2.12 -8.35 -10.41
CA ILE A 123 -0.99 -8.26 -11.33
C ILE A 123 -0.12 -9.50 -11.19
N TYR A 124 0.46 -9.95 -12.30
CA TYR A 124 1.50 -10.97 -12.27
C TYR A 124 2.86 -10.30 -12.04
N ILE A 125 3.48 -10.59 -10.90
CA ILE A 125 4.74 -9.98 -10.46
C ILE A 125 5.56 -10.98 -9.64
N ASP A 126 6.82 -11.15 -9.99
CA ASP A 126 7.72 -12.01 -9.23
C ASP A 126 8.41 -11.24 -8.11
N LEU A 127 7.83 -11.28 -6.91
CA LEU A 127 8.37 -10.59 -5.74
C LEU A 127 9.76 -11.11 -5.35
N SER A 128 10.13 -12.35 -5.71
CA SER A 128 11.46 -12.90 -5.43
C SER A 128 12.58 -12.28 -6.28
N GLN A 129 12.22 -11.64 -7.40
CA GLN A 129 13.16 -10.89 -8.24
C GLN A 129 13.30 -9.43 -7.79
N LEU A 130 12.42 -8.97 -6.90
CA LEU A 130 12.32 -7.58 -6.49
C LEU A 130 12.77 -7.38 -5.04
N LEU A 131 12.35 -8.26 -4.14
CA LEU A 131 12.58 -8.18 -2.71
C LEU A 131 13.69 -9.14 -2.27
N GLN A 132 14.27 -8.85 -1.11
CA GLN A 132 15.24 -9.74 -0.45
C GLN A 132 14.52 -10.92 0.24
N ASP A 133 15.25 -11.98 0.58
CA ASP A 133 14.73 -13.14 1.31
C ASP A 133 14.07 -12.76 2.64
N LYS A 134 14.55 -11.69 3.27
CA LYS A 134 14.00 -11.12 4.51
C LYS A 134 13.34 -9.79 4.21
N ILE A 135 12.07 -9.73 4.53
CA ILE A 135 11.25 -8.52 4.43
C ILE A 135 10.62 -8.22 5.79
N TYR A 136 10.26 -6.97 6.00
CA TYR A 136 9.39 -6.53 7.08
C TYR A 136 8.16 -5.97 6.42
N LEU A 137 7.02 -6.08 7.07
CA LEU A 137 5.79 -5.43 6.63
C LEU A 137 5.58 -4.20 7.50
N VAL A 138 5.34 -3.06 6.88
CA VAL A 138 5.08 -1.81 7.57
C VAL A 138 3.87 -1.10 6.96
N PHE A 139 3.27 -0.23 7.77
CA PHE A 139 2.23 0.69 7.34
C PHE A 139 2.80 2.09 7.40
N THR A 140 2.65 2.85 6.32
CA THR A 140 3.07 4.25 6.31
C THR A 140 1.95 5.14 5.81
N GLY A 141 2.01 6.41 6.18
CA GLY A 141 1.08 7.44 5.75
C GLY A 141 1.73 8.80 5.95
N SER A 142 1.30 9.76 5.14
CA SER A 142 1.78 11.13 5.19
C SER A 142 0.60 12.09 5.12
N THR A 143 0.88 13.36 5.41
CA THR A 143 -0.04 14.47 5.18
C THR A 143 0.75 15.61 4.55
N GLY A 144 0.08 16.44 3.77
CA GLY A 144 0.66 17.65 3.20
C GLY A 144 -0.05 18.89 3.72
N ASN A 145 -0.30 19.84 2.81
CA ASN A 145 -1.09 21.04 3.10
C ASN A 145 -2.53 20.73 3.54
N PHE A 146 -3.04 19.55 3.18
CA PHE A 146 -4.30 19.00 3.70
C PHE A 146 -3.96 17.86 4.66
N THR A 147 -4.58 17.90 5.84
CA THR A 147 -4.38 16.92 6.89
C THR A 147 -5.52 15.92 6.91
N GLN A 148 -5.19 14.67 7.24
CA GLN A 148 -6.16 13.61 7.45
C GLN A 148 -5.63 12.64 8.50
N LEU A 149 -6.55 11.87 9.09
CA LEU A 149 -6.20 10.83 10.02
C LEU A 149 -5.88 9.53 9.26
N ASN A 150 -4.64 9.07 9.39
CA ASN A 150 -4.17 7.79 8.85
C ASN A 150 -4.20 6.72 9.96
N GLN A 151 -5.27 5.91 10.07
CA GLN A 151 -5.45 4.93 11.16
C GLN A 151 -5.71 3.46 10.71
N ILE A 152 -4.85 2.54 11.11
CA ILE A 152 -5.16 1.10 11.06
C ILE A 152 -6.09 0.77 12.24
N LYS A 153 -7.29 0.22 11.98
CA LYS A 153 -8.22 -0.20 13.04
C LYS A 153 -7.96 -1.64 13.50
N SER A 154 -7.63 -2.52 12.56
CA SER A 154 -7.10 -3.85 12.87
C SER A 154 -6.29 -4.39 11.70
N TRP A 155 -5.39 -5.31 11.98
CA TRP A 155 -4.63 -5.97 10.91
C TRP A 155 -4.29 -7.40 11.30
N ASN A 156 -4.13 -8.22 10.27
CA ASN A 156 -3.70 -9.58 10.40
C ASN A 156 -2.91 -9.95 9.14
N PHE A 157 -1.78 -10.61 9.37
CA PHE A 157 -0.86 -11.10 8.36
C PHE A 157 -0.63 -12.60 8.59
N THR A 158 -0.54 -13.35 7.50
CA THR A 158 -0.27 -14.78 7.53
C THR A 158 0.50 -15.15 6.28
N THR A 159 1.55 -15.95 6.46
CA THR A 159 2.25 -16.65 5.40
C THR A 159 1.90 -18.12 5.50
N ILE A 160 1.80 -18.78 4.36
CA ILE A 160 1.65 -20.22 4.28
C ILE A 160 2.79 -20.65 3.37
N ASP A 161 3.68 -21.48 3.90
CA ASP A 161 4.69 -22.13 3.09
C ASP A 161 3.97 -23.25 2.31
N GLU A 162 4.10 -23.26 0.98
CA GLU A 162 3.67 -24.38 0.12
C GLU A 162 4.73 -25.48 0.08
#